data_AF-A0A3R6M802-F1
#
_entry.id   AF-A0A3R6M802-F1
#
_cell.length_a   1.000
_cell.length_b   1.000
_cell.length_c   1.000
_cell.angle_alpha   90.00
_cell.angle_beta   90.00
_cell.angle_gamma   90.00
#
_symmetry.space_group_name_H-M   'P 1'
#
loop_
_entity.id
_entity.type
_entity.pdbx_description
1 polymer ?
#
loop_
_entity_poly.entity_id
_entity_poly.type
_entity_poly.pdbx_seq_one_letter_code
_entity_poly.pdbx_strand_id
1 'polypeptide(L)'
;MNEMQLFSNPDFGDVRGMLIDGEPWFVGKDVAAALGYGEGKSLANAVANHVDETDKGVTDLMTPGGTQKMVIINESGLYALIFGSRLESAKKFKRWVTSEVLPSIRKTGSYGTPKSPLELLELHYAAIKQVNDKVDKVQKDLDDFKLDMPILGVEENRITKAVKKKGLEILGGERSNAYKDSVLRSKTYQDIYRELKRQFGVNTYKAIKRNQCDTAVELISGYTPPYVLAEQIRGCNAQMNMSVN
;
A
#
# COMPACT_ATOMS: atom_id res chain seq x y z
N MET A 1 0.94 19.07 20.91
CA MET A 1 1.80 19.43 22.05
C MET A 1 3.19 18.93 21.71
N ASN A 2 4.13 19.83 21.46
CA ASN A 2 5.49 19.45 21.12
C ASN A 2 6.21 19.06 22.41
N GLU A 3 6.64 17.80 22.49
CA GLU A 3 7.25 17.25 23.69
C GLU A 3 8.67 17.80 23.84
N MET A 4 8.98 18.38 25.00
CA MET A 4 10.31 18.91 25.26
C MET A 4 11.26 17.76 25.59
N GLN A 5 12.39 17.72 24.89
CA GLN A 5 13.44 16.72 25.04
C GLN A 5 14.70 17.36 25.65
N LEU A 6 15.39 16.60 26.49
CA LEU A 6 16.67 17.00 27.06
C LEU A 6 17.80 16.37 26.24
N PHE A 7 18.66 17.20 25.66
CA PHE A 7 19.86 16.78 24.95
C PHE A 7 21.05 16.97 25.88
N SER A 8 21.67 15.86 26.30
CA SER A 8 22.86 15.89 27.15
C SER A 8 24.11 15.60 26.33
N ASN A 9 25.14 16.43 26.49
CA ASN A 9 26.44 16.23 25.86
C ASN A 9 27.57 16.40 26.90
N PRO A 10 28.55 15.47 26.99
CA PRO A 10 29.65 15.57 27.94
C PRO A 10 30.50 16.85 27.82
N ASP A 11 30.63 17.40 26.61
CA ASP A 11 31.46 18.57 26.32
C ASP A 11 30.70 19.89 26.37
N PHE A 12 29.38 19.86 26.18
CA PHE A 12 28.54 21.06 26.04
C PHE A 12 27.42 21.16 27.08
N GLY A 13 27.23 20.16 27.94
CA GLY A 13 26.19 20.15 28.98
C GLY A 13 24.81 19.83 28.44
N ASP A 14 23.79 20.20 29.21
CA ASP A 14 22.40 19.86 28.96
C ASP A 14 21.63 21.01 28.29
N VAL A 15 20.99 20.72 27.16
CA VAL A 15 20.17 21.67 26.40
C VAL A 15 18.77 21.11 26.21
N ARG A 16 17.74 21.85 26.63
CA ARG A 16 16.36 21.49 26.34
C ARG A 16 15.97 21.95 24.93
N GLY A 17 15.31 21.08 24.17
CA GLY A 17 14.79 21.39 22.84
C GLY A 17 13.43 20.77 22.56
N MET A 18 12.77 21.24 21.51
CA MET A 18 11.49 20.73 21.02
C MET A 18 11.42 20.92 19.50
N LEU A 19 10.57 20.15 18.82
CA LEU A 19 10.27 20.35 17.40
C LEU A 19 9.07 21.27 17.26
N ILE A 20 9.16 22.36 16.50
CA ILE A 20 8.04 23.23 16.15
C ILE A 20 8.00 23.33 14.62
N ASP A 21 6.88 22.94 14.01
CA ASP A 21 6.68 22.95 12.56
C ASP A 21 7.76 22.18 11.76
N GLY A 22 8.34 21.13 12.37
CA GLY A 22 9.41 20.31 11.77
C GLY A 22 10.81 20.87 11.97
N GLU A 23 10.96 22.08 12.51
CA GLU A 23 12.24 22.72 12.83
C GLU A 23 12.61 22.49 14.30
N PRO A 24 13.90 22.27 14.63
CA PRO A 24 14.34 22.16 16.01
C PRO A 24 14.45 23.53 16.68
N TRP A 25 13.88 23.65 17.87
CA TRP A 25 13.93 24.82 18.73
C TRP A 25 14.55 24.49 20.06
N PHE A 26 15.42 25.35 20.58
CA PHE A 26 16.20 25.14 21.80
C PHE A 26 15.95 26.25 22.80
N VAL A 27 15.98 25.94 24.10
CA VAL A 27 15.92 26.96 25.15
C VAL A 27 17.20 27.78 25.13
N GLY A 28 17.10 29.06 24.74
CA GLY A 28 18.27 29.90 24.50
C GLY A 28 19.15 30.12 25.74
N LYS A 29 18.54 30.09 26.94
CA LYS A 29 19.27 30.16 28.21
C LYS A 29 20.20 28.96 28.41
N ASP A 30 19.73 27.76 28.06
CA ASP A 30 20.50 26.53 28.23
C ASP A 30 21.64 26.49 27.23
N VAL A 31 21.38 26.86 25.97
CA VAL A 31 22.40 27.02 24.93
C VAL A 31 23.47 28.03 25.33
N ALA A 32 23.07 29.19 25.87
CA ALA A 32 24.03 30.20 26.33
C ALA A 32 24.89 29.66 27.49
N ALA A 33 24.28 28.97 28.46
CA ALA A 33 25.02 28.37 29.58
C ALA A 33 25.97 27.26 29.11
N ALA A 34 25.51 26.38 28.21
CA ALA A 34 26.29 25.33 27.56
C ALA A 34 27.53 25.87 26.84
N LEU A 35 27.41 27.02 26.19
CA LEU A 35 28.53 27.70 25.55
C LEU A 35 29.47 28.39 26.54
N GLY A 36 29.11 28.52 27.82
CA GLY A 36 29.91 29.17 28.86
C GLY A 36 29.64 30.66 29.05
N TYR A 37 28.52 31.17 28.52
CA TYR A 37 28.04 32.50 28.94
C TYR A 37 27.58 32.40 30.41
N GLY A 38 27.86 33.40 31.25
CA GLY A 38 27.43 33.40 32.66
C GLY A 38 28.48 33.86 33.67
N GLU A 39 29.76 33.91 33.31
CA GLU A 39 30.81 34.54 34.13
C GLU A 39 30.74 36.08 34.03
N GLY A 40 29.75 36.69 34.68
CA GLY A 40 29.63 38.14 34.84
C GLY A 40 28.69 38.87 33.85
N LYS A 41 27.94 38.15 33.00
CA LYS A 41 26.88 38.72 32.14
C LYS A 41 25.61 37.87 32.19
N SER A 42 24.45 38.51 32.08
CA SER A 42 23.16 37.79 32.00
C SER A 42 23.12 36.89 30.77
N LEU A 43 22.77 35.62 30.97
CA LEU A 43 22.49 34.63 29.92
C LEU A 43 21.45 35.14 28.91
N ALA A 44 20.48 35.92 29.38
CA ALA A 44 19.46 36.53 28.52
C ALA A 44 20.05 37.57 27.56
N ASN A 45 21.10 38.29 27.98
CA ASN A 45 21.77 39.27 27.12
C ASN A 45 22.59 38.60 26.01
N ALA A 46 23.08 37.38 26.22
CA ALA A 46 23.79 36.64 25.18
C ALA A 46 22.85 36.34 24.00
N VAL A 47 21.66 35.81 24.29
CA VAL A 47 20.62 35.53 23.29
C VAL A 47 20.11 36.83 22.65
N ALA A 48 19.86 37.87 23.45
CA ALA A 48 19.36 39.15 22.95
C ALA A 48 20.33 39.83 21.97
N ASN A 49 21.64 39.77 22.23
CA ASN A 49 22.65 40.50 21.46
C ASN A 49 23.16 39.77 20.21
N HIS A 50 22.97 38.44 20.11
CA HIS A 50 23.57 37.63 19.04
C HIS A 50 22.55 36.91 18.16
N VAL A 51 21.29 36.84 18.57
CA VAL A 51 20.21 36.20 17.81
C VAL A 51 19.26 37.27 17.29
N ASP A 52 18.83 37.16 16.04
CA ASP A 52 17.84 38.04 15.45
C ASP A 52 16.44 37.77 16.03
N GLU A 53 15.52 38.72 15.96
CA GLU A 53 14.16 38.52 16.47
C GLU A 53 13.38 37.47 15.67
N THR A 54 13.70 37.30 14.38
CA THR A 54 13.06 36.28 13.53
C THR A 54 13.40 34.85 13.93
N ASP A 55 14.53 34.67 14.63
CA ASP A 55 15.05 33.38 15.07
C ASP A 55 14.72 33.08 16.55
N LYS A 56 13.92 33.95 17.18
CA LYS A 56 13.46 33.83 18.58
C LYS A 56 11.99 33.49 18.65
N GLY A 57 11.64 32.79 19.73
CA GLY A 57 10.28 32.50 20.12
C GLY A 57 10.15 32.51 21.63
N VAL A 58 8.90 32.43 22.12
CA VAL A 58 8.61 32.29 23.55
C VAL A 58 7.71 31.10 23.75
N THR A 59 8.08 30.24 24.70
CA THR A 59 7.27 29.08 25.07
C THR A 59 7.01 29.09 26.58
N ASP A 60 5.83 28.64 26.97
CA ASP A 60 5.47 28.44 28.37
C ASP A 60 6.03 27.09 28.83
N LEU A 61 6.97 27.13 29.77
CA LEU A 61 7.62 25.93 30.29
C LEU A 61 7.29 25.71 31.76
N MET A 62 6.86 24.50 32.09
CA MET A 62 6.71 24.06 33.47
C MET A 62 8.09 23.90 34.11
N THR A 63 8.41 24.74 35.10
CA THR A 63 9.63 24.65 35.91
C THR A 63 9.29 24.33 37.37
N PRO A 64 10.25 23.92 38.22
CA PRO A 64 9.99 23.71 39.65
C PRO A 64 9.40 24.94 40.37
N GLY A 65 9.58 26.14 39.82
CA GLY A 65 9.01 27.39 40.33
C GLY A 65 7.71 27.83 39.67
N GLY A 66 7.02 26.98 38.91
CA GLY A 66 5.81 27.35 38.18
C GLY A 66 6.01 27.41 36.65
N THR A 67 4.93 27.67 35.92
CA THR A 67 4.97 27.90 34.48
C THR A 67 5.67 29.23 34.21
N GLN A 68 6.79 29.20 33.50
CA GLN A 68 7.61 30.37 33.17
C GLN A 68 7.73 30.52 31.66
N LYS A 69 7.69 31.77 31.18
CA LYS A 69 7.97 32.11 29.79
C LYS A 69 9.47 32.03 29.53
N MET A 70 9.88 31.13 28.65
CA MET A 70 11.26 30.90 28.27
C MET A 70 11.48 31.29 26.82
N VAL A 71 12.60 31.97 26.55
CA VAL A 71 13.03 32.27 25.18
C VAL A 71 13.59 31.01 24.55
N ILE A 72 13.04 30.66 23.40
CA ILE A 72 13.54 29.60 22.53
C ILE A 72 14.15 30.19 21.26
N ILE A 73 15.09 29.48 20.67
CA ILE A 73 15.77 29.85 19.43
C ILE A 73 15.73 28.69 18.44
N ASN A 74 15.55 28.98 17.16
CA ASN A 74 15.64 27.97 16.11
C ASN A 74 17.12 27.61 15.81
N GLU A 75 17.34 26.72 14.84
CA GLU A 75 18.69 26.32 14.42
C GLU A 75 19.54 27.49 13.91
N SER A 76 18.94 28.43 13.17
CA SER A 76 19.61 29.65 12.69
C SER A 76 20.15 30.48 13.88
N GLY A 77 19.30 30.71 14.89
CA GLY A 77 19.67 31.46 16.09
C GLY A 77 20.72 30.74 16.93
N LEU A 78 20.69 29.41 16.99
CA LEU A 78 21.74 28.60 17.61
C LEU A 78 23.09 28.85 16.93
N TYR A 79 23.14 28.80 15.60
CA TYR A 79 24.37 29.09 14.86
C TYR A 79 24.84 30.53 15.01
N ALA A 80 23.92 31.50 15.05
CA ALA A 80 24.26 32.90 15.28
C ALA A 80 24.98 33.10 16.64
N LEU A 81 24.48 32.46 17.70
CA LEU A 81 25.13 32.45 19.01
C LEU A 81 26.54 31.84 18.97
N ILE A 82 26.68 30.69 18.32
CA ILE A 82 27.97 29.99 18.27
C ILE A 82 28.99 30.77 17.44
N PHE A 83 28.59 31.31 16.29
CA PHE A 83 29.49 32.05 15.41
C PHE A 83 29.86 33.44 15.92
N GLY A 84 28.98 34.08 16.69
CA GLY A 84 29.21 35.38 17.35
C GLY A 84 29.95 35.29 18.68
N SER A 85 30.02 34.11 19.30
CA SER A 85 30.71 33.91 20.57
C SER A 85 32.23 33.96 20.44
N ARG A 86 32.89 34.49 21.48
CA ARG A 86 34.36 34.49 21.64
C ARG A 86 34.86 33.39 22.58
N LEU A 87 33.95 32.58 23.13
CA LEU A 87 34.25 31.51 24.08
C LEU A 87 34.94 30.35 23.38
N GLU A 88 35.81 29.63 24.11
CA GLU A 88 36.65 28.60 23.52
C GLU A 88 35.85 27.37 23.06
N SER A 89 34.80 27.01 23.79
CA SER A 89 33.79 26.00 23.40
C SER A 89 33.15 26.32 22.04
N ALA A 90 32.72 27.57 21.85
CA ALA A 90 32.11 28.03 20.60
C ALA A 90 33.11 28.05 19.44
N LYS A 91 34.37 28.43 19.70
CA LYS A 91 35.44 28.34 18.69
C LYS A 91 35.71 26.90 18.24
N LYS A 92 35.71 25.94 19.16
CA LYS A 92 35.88 24.51 18.84
C LYS A 92 34.76 24.03 17.92
N PHE A 93 33.50 24.31 18.27
CA PHE A 93 32.36 23.96 17.43
C PHE A 93 32.42 24.63 16.06
N LYS A 94 32.66 25.95 16.03
CA LYS A 94 32.81 26.73 14.78
C LYS A 94 33.89 26.13 13.89
N ARG A 95 35.04 25.76 14.45
CA ARG A 95 36.15 25.16 13.69
C ARG A 95 35.80 23.77 13.17
N TRP A 96 35.15 22.93 13.97
CA TRP A 96 34.67 21.62 13.54
C TRP A 96 33.67 21.73 12.37
N VAL A 97 32.65 22.58 12.49
CA VAL A 97 31.66 22.80 11.42
C VAL A 97 32.33 23.33 10.14
N THR A 98 33.21 24.33 10.26
CA THR A 98 33.81 24.99 9.09
C THR A 98 34.94 24.19 8.43
N SER A 99 35.65 23.35 9.18
CA SER A 99 36.81 22.61 8.66
C SER A 99 36.47 21.18 8.25
N GLU A 100 35.42 20.60 8.83
CA GLU A 100 35.06 19.20 8.64
C GLU A 100 33.66 19.04 8.02
N VAL A 101 32.62 19.54 8.71
CA VAL A 101 31.22 19.32 8.31
C VAL A 101 30.92 19.95 6.95
N LEU A 102 31.06 21.27 6.82
CA LEU A 102 30.73 22.01 5.60
C LEU A 102 31.59 21.57 4.41
N PRO A 103 32.92 21.37 4.53
CA PRO A 103 33.71 20.84 3.43
C PRO A 103 33.30 19.43 3.00
N SER A 104 32.87 18.58 3.94
CA SER A 104 32.39 17.24 3.63
C SER A 104 31.10 17.30 2.82
N ILE A 105 30.08 18.01 3.32
CA ILE A 105 28.80 18.20 2.60
C ILE A 105 29.05 18.81 1.22
N ARG A 106 29.91 19.84 1.09
CA ARG A 106 30.22 20.46 -0.20
C ARG A 106 30.85 19.47 -1.20
N LYS A 107 31.67 18.53 -0.73
CA LYS A 107 32.39 17.56 -1.59
C LYS A 107 31.58 16.30 -1.90
N THR A 108 30.85 15.78 -0.92
CA THR A 108 30.18 14.47 -1.00
C THR A 108 28.65 14.57 -1.01
N GLY A 109 28.09 15.76 -0.78
CA GLY A 109 26.65 15.98 -0.64
C GLY A 109 26.07 15.55 0.71
N SER A 110 26.88 15.04 1.65
CA SER A 110 26.40 14.56 2.95
C SER A 110 27.48 14.63 4.04
N TYR A 111 27.05 14.63 5.30
CA TYR A 111 27.92 14.48 6.47
C TYR A 111 27.29 13.44 7.40
N GLY A 112 28.06 12.43 7.80
CA GLY A 112 27.57 11.30 8.59
C GLY A 112 28.53 10.11 8.52
N THR A 113 28.13 8.99 9.14
CA THR A 113 28.91 7.75 9.14
C THR A 113 29.26 7.35 7.70
N PRO A 114 30.54 7.25 7.33
CA PRO A 114 30.93 6.77 6.03
C PRO A 114 30.49 5.30 5.94
N LYS A 115 29.42 5.04 5.21
CA LYS A 115 29.07 3.67 4.86
C LYS A 115 30.16 3.16 3.94
N SER A 116 30.80 2.05 4.28
CA SER A 116 31.77 1.45 3.39
C SER A 116 31.09 1.11 2.04
N PRO A 117 31.83 1.07 0.92
CA PRO A 117 31.24 0.64 -0.37
C PRO A 117 30.51 -0.71 -0.26
N LEU A 118 30.97 -1.59 0.63
CA LEU A 118 30.37 -2.90 0.89
C LEU A 118 29.03 -2.77 1.64
N GLU A 119 28.95 -1.98 2.70
CA GLU A 119 27.69 -1.73 3.44
C GLU A 119 26.63 -1.07 2.55
N LEU A 120 27.06 -0.18 1.66
CA LEU A 120 26.19 0.48 0.69
C LEU A 120 25.63 -0.55 -0.32
N LEU A 121 26.48 -1.45 -0.82
CA LEU A 121 26.08 -2.54 -1.70
C LEU A 121 25.14 -3.53 -1.01
N GLU A 122 25.39 -3.90 0.24
CA GLU A 122 24.52 -4.78 1.03
C GLU A 122 23.13 -4.17 1.21
N LEU A 123 23.06 -2.89 1.53
CA LEU A 123 21.80 -2.16 1.68
C LEU A 123 21.04 -2.08 0.35
N HIS A 124 21.74 -1.81 -0.75
CA HIS A 124 21.15 -1.84 -2.10
C HIS A 124 20.64 -3.24 -2.47
N TYR A 125 21.42 -4.29 -2.21
CA TYR A 125 21.03 -5.67 -2.48
C TYR A 125 19.79 -6.07 -1.68
N ALA A 126 19.75 -5.72 -0.39
CA ALA A 126 18.58 -5.97 0.46
C ALA A 126 17.33 -5.25 -0.07
N ALA A 127 17.47 -3.99 -0.50
CA ALA A 127 16.37 -3.23 -1.08
C ALA A 127 15.88 -3.86 -2.40
N ILE A 128 16.79 -4.24 -3.31
CA ILE A 128 16.44 -4.88 -4.58
C ILE A 128 15.75 -6.23 -4.34
N LYS A 129 16.27 -7.04 -3.41
CA LYS A 129 15.65 -8.32 -3.05
C LYS A 129 14.22 -8.14 -2.55
N GLN A 130 13.99 -7.19 -1.65
CA GLN A 130 12.65 -6.88 -1.16
C GLN A 130 11.70 -6.43 -2.28
N VAL A 131 12.19 -5.68 -3.27
CA VAL A 131 11.41 -5.28 -4.44
C VAL A 131 11.05 -6.50 -5.28
N ASN A 132 12.02 -7.37 -5.59
CA ASN A 132 11.77 -8.60 -6.36
C ASN A 132 10.77 -9.52 -5.66
N ASP A 133 10.92 -9.75 -4.35
CA ASP A 133 9.98 -10.57 -3.57
C ASP A 133 8.54 -10.00 -3.62
N LYS A 134 8.40 -8.67 -3.67
CA LYS A 134 7.09 -8.01 -3.84
C LYS A 134 6.55 -8.17 -5.24
N VAL A 135 7.39 -8.03 -6.27
CA VAL A 135 6.99 -8.21 -7.68
C VAL A 135 6.49 -9.65 -7.90
N ASP A 136 7.18 -10.64 -7.36
CA ASP A 136 6.78 -12.05 -7.49
C ASP A 136 5.43 -12.33 -6.81
N LYS A 137 5.19 -11.73 -5.65
CA LYS A 137 3.89 -11.82 -4.96
C LYS A 137 2.77 -11.18 -5.79
N VAL A 138 2.99 -9.96 -6.29
CA VAL A 138 2.02 -9.25 -7.12
C VAL A 138 1.71 -10.03 -8.40
N GLN A 139 2.72 -10.64 -9.02
CA GLN A 139 2.54 -11.47 -10.20
C GLN A 139 1.67 -12.69 -9.90
N LYS A 140 1.93 -13.37 -8.78
CA LYS A 140 1.13 -14.51 -8.33
C LYS A 140 -0.32 -14.10 -8.05
N ASP A 141 -0.54 -13.02 -7.31
CA ASP A 141 -1.88 -12.52 -6.99
C ASP A 141 -2.64 -12.14 -8.26
N LEU A 142 -1.95 -11.58 -9.26
CA LEU A 142 -2.54 -11.25 -10.56
C LEU A 142 -2.98 -12.50 -11.32
N ASP A 143 -2.16 -13.55 -11.31
CA ASP A 143 -2.49 -14.79 -12.02
C ASP A 143 -3.63 -15.54 -11.31
N ASP A 144 -3.63 -15.59 -9.98
CA ASP A 144 -4.75 -16.12 -9.19
C ASP A 144 -6.05 -15.32 -9.47
N PHE A 145 -5.96 -13.99 -9.52
CA PHE A 145 -7.10 -13.13 -9.86
C PHE A 145 -7.65 -13.40 -11.27
N LYS A 146 -6.78 -13.56 -12.26
CA LYS A 146 -7.21 -13.89 -13.64
C LYS A 146 -7.96 -15.21 -13.70
N LEU A 147 -7.57 -16.20 -12.88
CA LEU A 147 -8.19 -17.52 -12.84
C LEU A 147 -9.53 -17.50 -12.09
N ASP A 148 -9.63 -16.72 -11.02
CA ASP A 148 -10.82 -16.59 -10.17
C ASP A 148 -11.89 -15.65 -10.74
N MET A 149 -11.54 -14.86 -11.75
CA MET A 149 -12.49 -14.01 -12.46
C MET A 149 -13.64 -14.87 -13.04
N PRO A 150 -14.88 -14.36 -13.02
CA PRO A 150 -15.98 -14.96 -13.76
C PRO A 150 -15.65 -15.11 -15.26
N ILE A 151 -16.24 -16.11 -15.92
CA ILE A 151 -16.11 -16.30 -17.36
C ILE A 151 -16.44 -15.02 -18.14
N LEU A 152 -15.66 -14.76 -19.19
CA LEU A 152 -15.86 -13.62 -20.08
C LEU A 152 -16.55 -14.07 -21.37
N GLY A 153 -16.82 -13.12 -22.27
CA GLY A 153 -17.65 -13.38 -23.46
C GLY A 153 -17.18 -14.55 -24.35
N VAL A 154 -15.88 -14.84 -24.41
CA VAL A 154 -15.36 -15.98 -25.19
C VAL A 154 -15.75 -17.29 -24.53
N GLU A 155 -15.54 -17.42 -23.22
CA GLU A 155 -15.89 -18.58 -22.41
C GLU A 155 -17.41 -18.78 -22.31
N GLU A 156 -18.19 -17.69 -22.16
CA GLU A 156 -19.65 -17.73 -22.22
C GLU A 156 -20.16 -18.35 -23.54
N ASN A 157 -19.53 -17.99 -24.65
CA ASN A 157 -19.87 -18.54 -25.97
C ASN A 157 -19.53 -20.04 -26.07
N ARG A 158 -18.44 -20.49 -25.45
CA ARG A 158 -18.06 -21.92 -25.41
C ARG A 158 -19.11 -22.72 -24.65
N ILE A 159 -19.51 -22.26 -23.46
CA ILE A 159 -20.57 -22.89 -22.67
C ILE A 159 -21.89 -22.90 -23.44
N THR A 160 -22.28 -21.76 -24.03
CA THR A 160 -23.52 -21.66 -24.80
C THR A 160 -23.55 -22.63 -25.98
N LYS A 161 -22.43 -22.76 -26.71
CA LYS A 161 -22.28 -23.73 -27.81
C LYS A 161 -22.39 -25.17 -27.31
N ALA A 162 -21.73 -25.50 -26.19
CA ALA A 162 -21.80 -26.83 -25.58
C ALA A 162 -23.24 -27.19 -25.18
N VAL A 163 -23.95 -26.27 -24.52
CA VAL A 163 -25.35 -26.45 -24.12
C VAL A 163 -26.24 -26.64 -25.34
N LYS A 164 -26.08 -25.82 -26.39
CA LYS A 164 -26.84 -25.95 -27.64
C LYS A 164 -26.64 -27.32 -28.27
N LYS A 165 -25.39 -27.75 -28.40
CA LYS A 165 -25.02 -29.06 -28.96
C LYS A 165 -25.66 -30.19 -28.15
N LYS A 166 -25.53 -30.17 -26.83
CA LYS A 166 -26.07 -31.24 -25.99
C LYS A 166 -27.60 -31.26 -25.95
N GLY A 167 -28.24 -30.11 -25.87
CA GLY A 167 -29.70 -30.02 -25.91
C GLY A 167 -30.27 -30.53 -27.23
N LEU A 168 -29.59 -30.27 -28.35
CA LEU A 168 -29.98 -30.79 -29.66
C LEU A 168 -29.88 -32.33 -29.72
N GLU A 169 -28.80 -32.89 -29.17
CA GLU A 169 -28.60 -34.34 -29.04
C GLU A 169 -29.72 -34.99 -28.21
N ILE A 170 -30.04 -34.42 -27.05
CA ILE A 170 -31.08 -34.92 -26.14
C ILE A 170 -32.47 -34.86 -26.78
N LEU A 171 -32.78 -33.79 -27.49
CA LEU A 171 -34.08 -33.61 -28.15
C LEU A 171 -34.24 -34.46 -29.42
N GLY A 172 -33.17 -35.10 -29.91
CA GLY A 172 -33.21 -35.94 -31.11
C GLY A 172 -32.97 -35.19 -32.43
N GLY A 173 -32.34 -34.01 -32.39
CA GLY A 173 -31.99 -33.22 -33.58
C GLY A 173 -33.01 -32.12 -33.93
N GLU A 174 -32.65 -31.26 -34.89
CA GLU A 174 -33.42 -30.05 -35.24
C GLU A 174 -34.78 -30.37 -35.87
N ARG A 175 -34.89 -31.52 -36.53
CA ARG A 175 -36.12 -31.96 -37.20
C ARG A 175 -37.08 -32.71 -36.27
N SER A 176 -36.67 -33.02 -35.05
CA SER A 176 -37.47 -33.78 -34.09
C SER A 176 -38.70 -33.02 -33.64
N ASN A 177 -39.74 -33.74 -33.23
CA ASN A 177 -40.96 -33.12 -32.71
C ASN A 177 -40.68 -32.43 -31.37
N ALA A 178 -39.84 -33.04 -30.52
CA ALA A 178 -39.45 -32.47 -29.24
C ALA A 178 -38.68 -31.15 -29.37
N TYR A 179 -37.90 -30.97 -30.43
CA TYR A 179 -37.20 -29.70 -30.70
C TYR A 179 -38.15 -28.60 -31.23
N LYS A 180 -39.17 -28.99 -32.00
CA LYS A 180 -40.20 -28.07 -32.51
C LYS A 180 -41.16 -27.61 -31.40
N ASP A 181 -41.39 -28.45 -30.40
CA ASP A 181 -42.15 -28.07 -29.20
C ASP A 181 -41.37 -27.01 -28.38
N SER A 182 -41.93 -25.80 -28.33
CA SER A 182 -41.28 -24.66 -27.66
C SER A 182 -41.17 -24.84 -26.15
N VAL A 183 -42.12 -25.53 -25.52
CA VAL A 183 -42.19 -25.73 -24.06
C VAL A 183 -41.16 -26.78 -23.66
N LEU A 184 -41.14 -27.92 -24.35
CA LEU A 184 -40.23 -29.02 -24.05
C LEU A 184 -38.78 -28.66 -24.36
N ARG A 185 -38.55 -27.95 -25.47
CA ARG A 185 -37.24 -27.37 -25.79
C ARG A 185 -36.77 -26.42 -24.68
N SER A 186 -37.63 -25.48 -24.26
CA SER A 186 -37.28 -24.52 -23.21
C SER A 186 -36.97 -25.21 -21.88
N LYS A 187 -37.79 -26.19 -21.48
CA LYS A 187 -37.55 -27.01 -20.28
C LYS A 187 -36.21 -27.73 -20.33
N THR A 188 -35.87 -28.33 -21.47
CA THR A 188 -34.62 -29.09 -21.65
C THR A 188 -33.40 -28.20 -21.47
N TYR A 189 -33.36 -27.03 -22.13
CA TYR A 189 -32.24 -26.12 -21.98
C TYR A 189 -32.16 -25.50 -20.57
N GLN A 190 -33.30 -25.17 -19.97
CA GLN A 190 -33.34 -24.67 -18.59
C GLN A 190 -32.79 -25.70 -17.60
N ASP A 191 -33.08 -26.97 -17.80
CA ASP A 191 -32.61 -28.05 -16.94
C ASP A 191 -31.09 -28.24 -17.04
N ILE A 192 -30.52 -28.22 -18.25
CA ILE A 192 -29.06 -28.23 -18.48
C ILE A 192 -28.39 -27.07 -17.73
N TYR A 193 -28.91 -25.85 -17.87
CA TYR A 193 -28.36 -24.69 -17.15
C TYR A 193 -28.55 -24.78 -15.64
N ARG A 194 -29.65 -25.37 -15.15
CA ARG A 194 -29.90 -25.58 -13.73
C ARG A 194 -28.93 -26.59 -13.14
N GLU A 195 -28.67 -27.69 -13.85
CA GLU A 195 -27.67 -28.69 -13.47
C GLU A 195 -26.29 -28.07 -13.38
N LEU A 196 -25.87 -27.37 -14.44
CA LEU A 196 -24.58 -26.71 -14.50
C LEU A 196 -24.38 -25.77 -13.30
N LYS A 197 -25.35 -24.90 -13.05
CA LYS A 197 -25.33 -23.99 -11.90
C LYS A 197 -25.27 -24.71 -10.56
N ARG A 198 -25.96 -25.85 -10.42
CA ARG A 198 -25.94 -26.67 -9.21
C ARG A 198 -24.56 -27.27 -8.96
N GLN A 199 -23.91 -27.82 -9.99
CA GLN A 199 -22.58 -28.42 -9.89
C GLN A 199 -21.51 -27.40 -9.49
N PHE A 200 -21.60 -26.17 -10.01
CA PHE A 200 -20.66 -25.09 -9.69
C PHE A 200 -21.07 -24.24 -8.48
N GLY A 201 -22.23 -24.48 -7.87
CA GLY A 201 -22.71 -23.70 -6.72
C GLY A 201 -22.97 -22.22 -7.02
N VAL A 202 -23.36 -21.88 -8.25
CA VAL A 202 -23.52 -20.49 -8.70
C VAL A 202 -24.95 -20.16 -9.11
N ASN A 203 -25.37 -18.91 -8.89
CA ASN A 203 -26.71 -18.44 -9.27
C ASN A 203 -26.86 -18.22 -10.78
N THR A 204 -25.75 -17.94 -11.47
CA THR A 204 -25.66 -17.76 -12.92
C THR A 204 -24.45 -18.49 -13.45
N TYR A 205 -24.57 -19.13 -14.62
CA TYR A 205 -23.43 -19.80 -15.25
C TYR A 205 -22.31 -18.81 -15.59
N LYS A 206 -22.64 -17.53 -15.75
CA LYS A 206 -21.68 -16.44 -15.98
C LYS A 206 -20.74 -16.21 -14.79
N ALA A 207 -21.10 -16.69 -13.60
CA ALA A 207 -20.29 -16.58 -12.40
C ALA A 207 -19.31 -17.75 -12.23
N ILE A 208 -19.32 -18.74 -13.14
CA ILE A 208 -18.31 -19.80 -13.16
C ILE A 208 -16.94 -19.15 -13.36
N LYS A 209 -15.92 -19.62 -12.64
CA LYS A 209 -14.56 -19.09 -12.73
C LYS A 209 -13.94 -19.44 -14.09
N ARG A 210 -13.04 -18.60 -14.61
CA ARG A 210 -12.40 -18.82 -15.91
C ARG A 210 -11.62 -20.14 -15.97
N ASN A 211 -10.93 -20.49 -14.89
CA ASN A 211 -10.20 -21.77 -14.78
C ASN A 211 -11.11 -23.01 -14.80
N GLN A 212 -12.41 -22.84 -14.57
CA GLN A 212 -13.41 -23.92 -14.53
C GLN A 212 -14.17 -24.06 -15.85
N CYS A 213 -13.90 -23.22 -16.86
CA CYS A 213 -14.64 -23.22 -18.11
C CYS A 213 -14.56 -24.57 -18.85
N ASP A 214 -13.39 -25.22 -18.88
CA ASP A 214 -13.20 -26.49 -19.58
C ASP A 214 -13.97 -27.62 -18.87
N THR A 215 -13.87 -27.69 -17.54
CA THR A 215 -14.66 -28.60 -16.71
C THR A 215 -16.17 -28.40 -16.91
N ALA A 216 -16.63 -27.15 -17.04
CA ALA A 216 -18.03 -26.86 -17.31
C ALA A 216 -18.49 -27.45 -18.65
N VAL A 217 -17.65 -27.33 -19.70
CA VAL A 217 -17.95 -27.90 -21.03
C VAL A 217 -17.98 -29.43 -21.00
N GLU A 218 -17.08 -30.07 -20.26
CA GLU A 218 -17.07 -31.52 -20.06
C GLU A 218 -18.34 -32.01 -19.35
N LEU A 219 -18.72 -31.37 -18.25
CA LEU A 219 -19.95 -31.69 -17.51
C LEU A 219 -21.20 -31.55 -18.37
N ILE A 220 -21.28 -30.52 -19.21
CA ILE A 220 -22.39 -30.35 -20.16
C ILE A 220 -22.40 -31.50 -21.16
N SER A 221 -21.26 -31.92 -21.66
CA SER A 221 -21.16 -33.00 -22.66
C SER A 221 -21.63 -34.34 -22.08
N GLY A 222 -21.35 -34.60 -20.79
CA GLY A 222 -21.80 -35.78 -20.05
C GLY A 222 -23.23 -35.71 -19.49
N TYR A 223 -23.94 -34.59 -19.68
CA TYR A 223 -25.26 -34.40 -19.09
C TYR A 223 -26.31 -35.41 -19.60
N THR A 224 -27.13 -35.93 -18.69
CA THR A 224 -28.27 -36.80 -19.01
C THR A 224 -29.53 -36.23 -18.35
N PRO A 225 -30.66 -36.09 -19.08
CA PRO A 225 -31.88 -35.55 -18.51
C PRO A 225 -32.48 -36.47 -17.44
N PRO A 226 -33.20 -35.92 -16.45
CA PRO A 226 -33.98 -36.71 -15.49
C PRO A 226 -34.99 -37.62 -16.19
N TYR A 227 -35.30 -38.76 -15.58
CA TYR A 227 -36.18 -39.78 -16.15
C TYR A 227 -37.51 -39.20 -16.69
N VAL A 228 -38.16 -38.35 -15.91
CA VAL A 228 -39.45 -37.74 -16.30
C VAL A 228 -39.32 -36.88 -17.56
N LEU A 229 -38.25 -36.08 -17.67
CA LEU A 229 -38.01 -35.24 -18.83
C LEU A 229 -37.64 -36.11 -20.06
N ALA A 230 -36.83 -37.14 -19.86
CA ALA A 230 -36.48 -38.10 -20.90
C ALA A 230 -37.72 -38.81 -21.47
N GLU A 231 -38.66 -39.24 -20.62
CA GLU A 231 -39.93 -39.82 -21.04
C GLU A 231 -40.79 -38.85 -21.84
N GLN A 232 -40.88 -37.58 -21.42
CA GLN A 232 -41.62 -36.55 -22.16
C GLN A 232 -41.04 -36.33 -23.56
N ILE A 233 -39.71 -36.32 -23.68
CA ILE A 233 -39.01 -36.20 -24.97
C ILE A 233 -39.26 -37.42 -25.85
N ARG A 234 -39.13 -38.63 -25.30
CA ARG A 234 -39.43 -39.87 -26.03
C ARG A 234 -40.87 -39.91 -26.51
N GLY A 235 -41.82 -39.60 -25.65
CA GLY A 235 -43.25 -39.56 -25.98
C GLY A 235 -43.57 -38.55 -27.08
N CYS A 236 -43.02 -37.33 -27.01
CA CYS A 236 -43.21 -36.30 -28.02
C CYS A 236 -42.62 -36.71 -29.39
N ASN A 237 -41.42 -37.29 -29.39
CA ASN A 237 -40.78 -37.76 -30.62
C ASN A 237 -41.46 -39.00 -31.24
N ALA A 238 -42.17 -39.80 -30.44
CA ALA A 238 -42.94 -40.95 -30.92
C ALA A 238 -44.30 -40.57 -31.56
N GLN A 239 -44.76 -39.33 -31.39
CA GLN A 239 -45.99 -38.85 -32.04
C GLN A 239 -45.78 -38.75 -33.55
N MET A 240 -46.63 -39.39 -34.35
CA MET A 240 -46.66 -39.18 -35.80
C MET A 240 -47.25 -37.80 -36.09
N ASN A 241 -46.49 -36.92 -36.76
CA ASN A 241 -47.10 -35.76 -37.42
C ASN A 241 -47.90 -36.30 -38.61
N MET A 242 -49.22 -36.43 -38.44
CA MET A 242 -50.11 -36.53 -39.61
C MET A 242 -50.13 -35.15 -40.27
N SER A 243 -49.24 -34.94 -41.24
CA SER A 243 -49.37 -33.86 -42.20
C SER A 243 -50.62 -34.11 -43.01
N VAL A 244 -51.74 -33.49 -42.63
CA VAL A 244 -52.87 -33.29 -43.55
C VAL A 244 -52.39 -32.22 -44.53
N ASN A 245 -52.24 -32.62 -45.79
CA ASN A 245 -51.88 -31.74 -46.92
C ASN A 245 -52.82 -30.54 -47.04
#